data_AF-A0A438XNU9-F1
#
_entry.id   AF-A0A438XNU9-F1
#
_cell.length_a   1.000
_cell.length_b   1.000
_cell.length_c   1.000
_cell.angle_alpha   90.00
_cell.angle_beta   90.00
_cell.angle_gamma   90.00
#
_symmetry.space_group_name_H-M   'P 1'
#
loop_
_entity.id
_entity.type
_entity.pdbx_description
1 polymer ?
#
loop_
_entity_poly.entity_id
_entity_poly.type
_entity_poly.pdbx_seq_one_letter_code
_entity_poly.pdbx_strand_id
1 'polypeptide(L)'
;ISGSQKPIVGQALLLLAILILLDLSFHHQIILFVDHSLKAVPLGQFVFEPELAKNIVKAFSHLFVIGFSMAFPILCLVLLSDIIFGMIMKTHPQFNLLAIGFPVKIAIGFVGIILIASAIMGRFKEEISLAFSVISKIF
;
A
#
# COMPACT_ATOMS: atom_id res chain seq x y z
N ILE A 1 6.95 28.48 3.37
CA ILE A 1 6.52 27.53 2.30
C ILE A 1 7.19 26.20 2.55
N SER A 2 6.54 25.35 3.34
CA SER A 2 7.09 24.07 3.78
C SER A 2 7.40 23.20 2.57
N GLY A 3 8.65 22.77 2.39
CA GLY A 3 9.10 21.87 1.32
C GLY A 3 8.57 20.43 1.45
N SER A 4 7.30 20.28 1.83
CA SER A 4 6.62 19.00 1.91
C SER A 4 6.39 18.50 0.49
N GLN A 5 7.28 17.61 0.06
CA GLN A 5 7.15 16.89 -1.19
C GLN A 5 5.92 15.97 -1.05
N LYS A 6 4.78 16.36 -1.64
CA LYS A 6 3.59 15.50 -1.67
C LYS A 6 3.92 14.28 -2.53
N PRO A 7 3.77 13.04 -2.01
CA PRO A 7 4.03 11.85 -2.79
C PRO A 7 2.90 11.64 -3.82
N ILE A 8 3.09 12.16 -5.03
CA ILE A 8 2.08 12.15 -6.11
C ILE A 8 1.62 10.73 -6.45
N VAL A 9 2.57 9.78 -6.55
CA VAL A 9 2.26 8.37 -6.84
C VAL A 9 1.43 7.73 -5.73
N GLY A 10 1.79 7.99 -4.47
CA GLY A 10 1.02 7.47 -3.33
C GLY A 10 -0.39 8.04 -3.29
N GLN A 11 -0.55 9.33 -3.61
CA GLN A 11 -1.86 9.95 -3.71
C GLN A 11 -2.71 9.34 -4.84
N ALA A 12 -2.12 9.06 -6.00
CA ALA A 12 -2.84 8.42 -7.11
C ALA A 12 -3.31 7.00 -6.74
N LEU A 13 -2.43 6.19 -6.13
CA LEU A 13 -2.79 4.86 -5.66
C LEU A 13 -3.86 4.89 -4.57
N LEU A 14 -3.80 5.88 -3.66
CA LEU A 14 -4.83 6.07 -2.64
C LEU A 14 -6.21 6.38 -3.26
N LEU A 15 -6.25 7.27 -4.26
CA LEU A 15 -7.50 7.58 -4.96
C LEU A 15 -8.07 6.35 -5.67
N LEU A 16 -7.22 5.55 -6.33
CA LEU A 16 -7.65 4.28 -6.93
C LEU A 16 -8.18 3.29 -5.88
N ALA A 17 -7.50 3.15 -4.75
CA ALA A 17 -7.95 2.29 -3.66
C ALA A 17 -9.32 2.72 -3.11
N ILE A 18 -9.55 4.03 -2.95
CA ILE A 18 -10.86 4.57 -2.53
C ILE A 18 -11.94 4.24 -3.56
N LEU A 19 -11.66 4.41 -4.86
CA LEU A 19 -12.62 4.07 -5.92
C LEU A 19 -13.04 2.60 -5.86
N ILE A 20 -12.09 1.70 -5.64
CA ILE A 20 -12.36 0.25 -5.51
C ILE A 20 -13.17 -0.05 -4.24
N LEU A 21 -12.87 0.61 -3.11
CA LEU A 21 -13.66 0.43 -1.89
C LEU A 21 -15.11 0.90 -2.08
N LEU A 22 -15.31 1.99 -2.83
CA LEU A 22 -16.65 2.47 -3.17
C LEU A 22 -17.38 1.51 -4.11
N ASP A 23 -16.70 1.00 -5.14
CA ASP A 23 -17.23 -0.01 -6.07
C ASP A 23 -17.70 -1.29 -5.34
N LEU A 24 -16.92 -1.73 -4.35
CA LEU A 24 -17.24 -2.88 -3.51
C LEU A 24 -18.23 -2.58 -2.38
N SER A 25 -18.75 -1.36 -2.31
CA SER A 25 -19.67 -0.92 -1.26
C SER A 25 -19.16 -1.16 0.16
N PHE A 26 -17.84 -1.08 0.38
CA PHE A 26 -17.23 -1.28 1.71
C PHE A 26 -17.74 -0.29 2.75
N HIS A 27 -18.19 0.89 2.32
CA HIS A 27 -18.83 1.88 3.18
C HIS A 27 -20.08 1.31 3.89
N HIS A 28 -20.88 0.49 3.21
CA HIS A 28 -22.04 -0.17 3.83
C HIS A 28 -21.61 -1.24 4.83
N GLN A 29 -20.58 -2.03 4.50
CA GLN A 29 -20.03 -3.05 5.40
C GLN A 29 -19.48 -2.44 6.69
N ILE A 30 -18.83 -1.27 6.62
CA ILE A 30 -18.34 -0.55 7.80
C ILE A 30 -19.51 -0.15 8.72
N ILE A 31 -20.60 0.36 8.16
CA ILE A 31 -21.76 0.78 8.95
C ILE A 31 -22.41 -0.43 9.66
N LEU A 32 -22.62 -1.53 8.93
CA LEU A 32 -23.14 -2.77 9.51
C LEU A 32 -22.23 -3.33 10.60
N PHE A 33 -20.91 -3.24 10.39
CA PHE A 33 -19.93 -3.67 11.37
C PHE A 33 -20.03 -2.87 12.68
N VAL A 34 -20.22 -1.54 12.60
CA VAL A 34 -20.39 -0.70 13.80
C VAL A 34 -21.66 -1.09 14.56
N ASP A 35 -22.78 -1.31 13.88
CA ASP A 35 -24.04 -1.76 14.52
C ASP A 35 -23.87 -3.12 15.22
N HIS A 36 -23.22 -4.09 14.56
CA HIS A 36 -22.94 -5.40 15.14
C HIS A 36 -21.98 -5.32 16.33
N SER A 37 -20.91 -4.51 16.24
CA SER A 37 -19.94 -4.34 17.32
C SER A 37 -20.59 -3.78 18.60
N LEU A 38 -21.52 -2.83 18.46
CA LEU A 38 -22.26 -2.27 19.60
C LEU A 38 -23.23 -3.27 20.25
N LYS A 39 -23.74 -4.24 19.49
CA LYS A 39 -24.57 -5.34 20.01
C LYS A 39 -23.71 -6.42 20.69
N ALA A 40 -22.55 -6.73 20.12
CA ALA A 40 -21.63 -7.75 20.62
C ALA A 40 -20.96 -7.31 21.94
N VAL A 41 -20.58 -6.02 22.04
CA VAL A 41 -19.99 -5.45 23.26
C VAL A 41 -20.85 -4.27 23.73
N PRO A 42 -21.81 -4.50 24.65
CA PRO A 42 -22.64 -3.43 25.18
C PRO A 42 -21.80 -2.39 25.93
N LEU A 43 -22.25 -1.14 25.85
CA LEU A 43 -21.58 0.01 26.46
C LEU A 43 -21.32 -0.24 27.96
N GLY A 44 -20.05 -0.19 28.36
CA GLY A 44 -19.63 -0.37 29.76
C GLY A 44 -19.19 -1.79 30.17
N GLN A 45 -19.32 -2.79 29.29
CA GLN A 45 -18.81 -4.16 29.54
C GLN A 45 -17.55 -4.52 28.75
N PHE A 46 -16.85 -3.53 28.19
CA PHE A 46 -15.61 -3.78 27.47
C PHE A 46 -14.51 -4.24 28.45
N VAL A 47 -14.10 -5.51 28.31
CA VAL A 47 -12.94 -6.05 29.02
C VAL A 47 -11.76 -6.08 28.05
N PHE A 48 -10.72 -5.31 28.35
CA PHE A 48 -9.50 -5.33 27.54
C PHE A 48 -8.72 -6.62 27.81
N GLU A 49 -8.87 -7.59 26.92
CA GLU A 49 -8.10 -8.83 27.00
C GLU A 49 -6.69 -8.66 26.41
N PRO A 50 -5.65 -9.21 27.06
CA PRO A 50 -4.28 -9.20 26.52
C PRO A 50 -4.16 -9.83 25.12
N GLU A 51 -5.06 -10.75 24.78
CA GLU A 51 -5.12 -11.40 23.47
C GLU A 51 -5.53 -10.42 22.36
N LEU A 52 -6.42 -9.46 22.65
CA LEU A 52 -6.80 -8.39 21.73
C LEU A 52 -5.58 -7.51 21.39
N ALA A 53 -4.79 -7.13 22.39
CA ALA A 53 -3.57 -6.35 22.20
C ALA A 53 -2.56 -7.07 21.28
N LYS A 54 -2.37 -8.38 21.50
CA LYS A 54 -1.49 -9.20 20.66
C LYS A 54 -1.99 -9.30 19.22
N ASN A 55 -3.30 -9.43 19.03
CA ASN A 55 -3.92 -9.49 17.70
C ASN A 55 -3.77 -8.18 16.94
N ILE A 56 -3.91 -7.02 17.60
CA ILE A 56 -3.68 -5.70 16.99
C ILE A 56 -2.23 -5.55 16.53
N VAL A 57 -1.25 -5.90 17.38
CA VAL A 57 0.18 -5.83 17.01
C VAL A 57 0.49 -6.75 15.84
N LYS A 58 -0.07 -7.97 15.82
CA LYS A 58 0.07 -8.91 14.70
C LYS A 58 -0.53 -8.36 13.41
N ALA A 59 -1.72 -7.76 13.47
CA ALA A 59 -2.36 -7.12 12.32
C ALA A 59 -1.53 -5.95 11.78
N PHE A 60 -0.96 -5.13 12.68
CA PHE A 60 -0.07 -4.03 12.29
C PHE A 60 1.20 -4.52 11.59
N SER A 61 1.83 -5.57 12.10
CA SER A 61 2.97 -6.22 11.44
C SER A 61 2.59 -6.75 10.06
N HIS A 62 1.42 -7.37 9.93
CA HIS A 62 0.91 -7.89 8.65
C HIS A 62 0.71 -6.79 7.60
N LEU A 63 0.22 -5.61 8.01
CA LEU A 63 0.09 -4.45 7.10
C LEU A 63 1.43 -4.03 6.50
N PHE A 64 2.51 -4.04 7.29
CA PHE A 64 3.84 -3.70 6.79
C PHE A 64 4.34 -4.74 5.77
N VAL A 65 4.12 -6.03 6.04
CA VAL A 65 4.51 -7.12 5.14
C VAL A 65 3.75 -7.02 3.80
N ILE A 66 2.44 -6.78 3.85
CA ILE A 66 1.61 -6.60 2.64
C ILE A 66 2.10 -5.38 1.84
N GLY A 67 2.24 -4.23 2.50
CA GLY A 67 2.66 -3.00 1.83
C GLY A 67 4.04 -3.11 1.19
N PHE A 68 4.99 -3.73 1.90
CA PHE A 68 6.32 -4.00 1.37
C PHE A 68 6.27 -4.97 0.19
N SER A 69 5.50 -6.05 0.29
CA SER A 69 5.34 -7.03 -0.78
C SER A 69 4.74 -6.41 -2.05
N MET A 70 3.74 -5.53 -1.91
CA MET A 70 3.15 -4.80 -3.03
C MET A 70 4.13 -3.80 -3.67
N ALA A 71 4.96 -3.14 -2.87
CA ALA A 71 5.95 -2.18 -3.37
C ALA A 71 7.21 -2.86 -3.96
N PHE A 72 7.48 -4.10 -3.56
CA PHE A 72 8.70 -4.84 -3.89
C PHE A 72 9.03 -4.89 -5.39
N PRO A 73 8.09 -5.17 -6.31
CA PRO A 73 8.40 -5.25 -7.74
C PRO A 73 8.93 -3.92 -8.30
N ILE A 74 8.32 -2.81 -7.88
CA ILE A 74 8.72 -1.46 -8.31
C ILE A 74 10.07 -1.08 -7.68
N LEU A 75 10.27 -1.40 -6.40
CA LEU A 75 11.55 -1.17 -5.72
C LEU A 75 12.69 -1.91 -6.44
N CYS A 76 12.48 -3.17 -6.80
CA CYS A 76 13.47 -3.97 -7.54
C CYS A 76 13.80 -3.34 -8.91
N LEU A 77 12.78 -2.92 -9.67
CA LEU A 77 12.98 -2.25 -10.95
C LEU A 77 13.80 -0.97 -10.84
N VAL A 78 13.49 -0.13 -9.84
CA VAL A 78 14.19 1.14 -9.61
C VAL A 78 15.64 0.90 -9.16
N LEU A 79 15.85 -0.05 -8.24
CA LEU A 79 17.18 -0.43 -7.77
C LEU A 79 18.04 -1.00 -8.90
N LEU A 80 17.48 -1.87 -9.74
CA LEU A 80 18.18 -2.42 -10.89
C LEU A 80 18.54 -1.32 -11.90
N SER A 81 17.62 -0.37 -12.11
CA SER A 81 17.90 0.81 -12.94
C SER A 81 19.08 1.61 -12.40
N ASP A 82 19.20 1.79 -11.09
CA ASP A 82 20.32 2.49 -10.47
C ASP A 82 21.66 1.76 -10.68
N ILE A 83 21.66 0.42 -10.58
CA ILE A 83 22.83 -0.41 -10.86
C ILE A 83 23.25 -0.27 -12.34
N ILE A 84 22.30 -0.38 -13.28
CA ILE A 84 22.56 -0.24 -14.71
C ILE A 84 23.17 1.13 -15.02
N PHE A 85 22.58 2.19 -14.48
CA PHE A 85 23.08 3.54 -14.66
C PHE A 85 24.47 3.75 -14.06
N GLY A 86 24.73 3.19 -12.88
CA GLY A 86 26.06 3.19 -12.27
C GLY A 86 27.11 2.50 -13.14
N MET A 87 26.76 1.38 -13.78
CA MET A 87 27.65 0.67 -14.72
C MET A 87 27.90 1.48 -16.01
N ILE A 88 26.87 2.14 -16.54
CA ILE A 88 27.00 3.00 -17.74
C ILE A 88 27.92 4.19 -17.44
N MET A 89 27.80 4.83 -16.28
CA MET A 89 28.70 5.92 -15.89
C MET A 89 30.16 5.48 -15.81
N LYS A 90 30.42 4.25 -15.34
CA LYS A 90 31.78 3.71 -15.28
C LYS A 90 32.40 3.49 -16.66
N THR A 91 31.59 3.12 -17.65
CA THR A 91 32.05 2.82 -19.02
C THR A 91 32.07 4.05 -19.93
N HIS A 92 31.14 4.98 -19.74
CA HIS A 92 31.06 6.25 -20.45
C HIS A 92 31.06 7.43 -19.45
N PRO A 93 32.24 7.92 -19.03
CA PRO A 93 32.35 8.99 -18.01
C PRO A 93 31.84 10.35 -18.51
N GLN A 94 31.67 10.52 -19.82
CA GLN A 94 31.03 11.71 -20.41
C GLN A 94 29.49 11.67 -20.32
N PHE A 95 28.91 10.55 -19.88
CA PHE A 95 27.48 10.39 -19.71
C PHE A 95 27.01 11.18 -18.47
N ASN A 96 26.34 12.31 -18.70
CA ASN A 96 25.75 13.08 -17.62
C ASN A 96 24.49 12.38 -17.10
N LEU A 97 24.64 11.68 -15.97
CA LEU A 97 23.55 10.96 -15.31
C LEU A 97 22.37 11.87 -14.94
N LEU A 98 22.64 13.11 -14.56
CA LEU A 98 21.58 14.04 -14.16
C LEU A 98 20.73 14.46 -15.37
N ALA A 99 21.35 14.59 -16.54
CA ALA A 99 20.64 15.01 -17.75
C ALA A 99 19.84 13.87 -18.40
N ILE A 100 20.38 12.64 -18.42
CA ILE A 100 19.81 11.52 -19.19
C ILE A 100 19.27 10.42 -18.28
N GLY A 101 19.93 10.14 -17.15
CA GLY A 101 19.53 9.09 -16.23
C GLY A 101 18.21 9.38 -15.52
N PHE A 102 17.98 10.62 -15.08
CA PHE A 102 16.71 10.97 -14.41
C PHE A 102 15.48 10.84 -15.31
N PRO A 103 15.43 11.41 -16.54
CA PRO A 103 14.29 11.21 -17.44
C PRO A 103 13.97 9.74 -17.70
N VAL A 104 15.00 8.93 -17.94
CA VAL A 104 14.83 7.49 -18.20
C VAL A 104 14.37 6.75 -16.95
N LYS A 105 14.94 7.04 -15.78
CA LYS A 105 14.52 6.45 -14.50
C LYS A 105 13.05 6.76 -14.19
N ILE A 106 12.62 8.00 -14.44
CA ILE A 106 11.22 8.41 -14.29
C ILE A 106 10.32 7.61 -15.24
N ALA A 107 10.71 7.48 -16.52
CA ALA A 107 9.96 6.71 -17.50
C ALA A 107 9.81 5.23 -17.09
N ILE A 108 10.89 4.58 -16.66
CA ILE A 108 10.88 3.20 -16.17
C ILE A 108 9.95 3.07 -14.96
N GLY A 109 10.03 4.01 -14.00
CA GLY A 109 9.16 4.02 -12.83
C GLY A 109 7.68 4.12 -13.18
N PHE A 110 7.30 5.03 -14.09
CA PHE A 110 5.92 5.18 -14.53
C PHE A 110 5.40 3.96 -15.28
N VAL A 111 6.19 3.41 -16.21
CA VAL A 111 5.82 2.19 -16.94
C VAL A 111 5.65 1.03 -15.96
N GLY A 112 6.57 0.87 -15.01
CA GLY A 112 6.47 -0.15 -13.96
C GLY A 112 5.20 -0.01 -13.12
N ILE A 113 4.87 1.22 -12.69
CA ILE A 113 3.65 1.49 -11.93
C ILE A 113 2.41 1.12 -12.76
N ILE A 114 2.32 1.52 -14.03
CA ILE A 114 1.16 1.23 -14.88
C ILE A 114 0.95 -0.27 -15.05
N LEU A 115 2.02 -1.03 -15.30
CA LEU A 115 1.95 -2.47 -15.49
C LEU A 115 1.52 -3.20 -14.22
N ILE A 116 1.98 -2.74 -13.06
CA ILE A 116 1.79 -3.43 -11.78
C ILE A 116 0.55 -2.89 -11.04
N ALA A 117 0.01 -1.72 -11.41
CA ALA A 117 -1.14 -1.09 -10.76
C ALA A 117 -2.34 -2.03 -10.66
N SER A 118 -2.68 -2.73 -11.74
CA SER A 118 -3.80 -3.69 -11.73
C SER A 118 -3.56 -4.83 -10.73
N ALA A 119 -2.33 -5.33 -10.63
CA ALA A 119 -1.98 -6.40 -9.70
C ALA A 119 -2.02 -5.92 -8.24
N ILE A 120 -1.51 -4.71 -7.94
CA ILE A 120 -1.57 -4.10 -6.61
C ILE A 120 -3.03 -3.92 -6.18
N MET A 121 -3.86 -3.39 -7.08
CA MET A 121 -5.28 -3.17 -6.80
C MET A 121 -6.05 -4.48 -6.58
N GLY A 122 -5.76 -5.52 -7.37
CA GLY A 122 -6.32 -6.86 -7.16
C GLY A 122 -5.94 -7.43 -5.79
N ARG A 123 -4.66 -7.34 -5.43
CA ARG A 123 -4.18 -7.80 -4.12
C ARG A 123 -4.77 -6.99 -2.97
N PHE A 124 -4.91 -5.68 -3.13
CA PHE A 124 -5.53 -4.80 -2.14
C PHE A 124 -6.99 -5.21 -1.86
N LYS A 125 -7.76 -5.52 -2.90
CA LYS A 125 -9.14 -6.01 -2.77
C LYS A 125 -9.22 -7.31 -1.95
N GLU A 126 -8.34 -8.27 -2.24
CA GLU A 126 -8.27 -9.55 -1.51
C GLU A 126 -7.97 -9.33 -0.02
N GLU A 127 -6.92 -8.57 0.29
CA GLU A 127 -6.47 -8.34 1.66
C GLU A 127 -7.51 -7.56 2.49
N ILE A 128 -8.19 -6.57 1.91
CA ILE A 128 -9.26 -5.86 2.61
C ILE A 128 -10.43 -6.81 2.89
N SER A 129 -10.84 -7.63 1.93
CA SER A 129 -11.93 -8.59 2.14
C SER A 129 -11.59 -9.61 3.23
N LEU A 130 -10.35 -10.09 3.27
CA LEU A 130 -9.86 -10.98 4.32
C LEU A 130 -9.84 -10.29 5.68
N ALA A 131 -9.35 -9.05 5.75
CA ALA A 131 -9.31 -8.27 6.98
C ALA A 131 -10.72 -8.07 7.57
N PHE A 132 -11.71 -7.72 6.73
CA PHE A 132 -13.10 -7.60 7.18
C PHE A 132 -13.69 -8.93 7.66
N SER A 133 -13.42 -10.04 6.97
CA SER A 133 -13.87 -11.37 7.40
C SER A 133 -13.28 -11.81 8.74
N VAL A 134 -12.04 -11.42 9.04
CA VAL A 134 -11.40 -11.70 10.34
C VAL A 134 -12.02 -10.83 11.43
N ILE A 135 -12.18 -9.54 11.16
CA ILE A 135 -12.75 -8.59 12.12
C ILE A 135 -14.20 -8.94 12.46
N SER A 136 -15.01 -9.36 11.48
CA SER A 136 -16.39 -9.79 11.70
C SER A 136 -16.55 -11.13 12.42
N LYS A 137 -15.45 -11.86 12.69
CA LYS A 137 -15.47 -13.06 13.54
C LYS A 137 -15.10 -12.77 14.98
N ILE A 138 -14.49 -11.61 15.25
CA ILE A 138 -14.08 -11.18 16.58
C ILE A 138 -15.26 -10.56 17.35
N PHE A 139 -16.24 -10.00 16.62
CA PHE A 139 -17.47 -9.41 17.13
C PHE A 139 -18.67 -10.16 16.56
#